data_AF-A0A102LPP9-F1
#
_entry.id   AF-A0A102LPP9-F1
#
_cell.length_a   1.000
_cell.length_b   1.000
_cell.length_c   1.000
_cell.angle_alpha   90.00
_cell.angle_beta   90.00
_cell.angle_gamma   90.00
#
_symmetry.space_group_name_H-M   'P 1'
#
loop_
_entity.id
_entity.type
_entity.pdbx_description
1 polymer ?
#
loop_
_entity_poly.entity_id
_entity_poly.type
_entity_poly.pdbx_seq_one_letter_code
_entity_poly.pdbx_strand_id
1 'polypeptide(L)'
;MRDAQIADQIVIMKFWRTYMFVMYGLHYLLGLSAVVLSVTVASKPFEVQNGDNTYALLAWALAALTGVIAFVTPERIGDRYHKAFRMLSVEITRFRNDQTYTVDHVLQAYERGEDVIHAKRATE
;
A
#
# COMPACT_ATOMS: atom_id res chain seq x y z
N MET A 1 -0.79 -9.87 -31.11
CA MET A 1 -0.84 -11.30 -30.72
C MET A 1 -0.04 -11.59 -29.45
N ARG A 2 1.18 -11.07 -29.26
CA ARG A 2 1.97 -11.29 -28.01
C ARG A 2 1.28 -10.80 -26.73
N ASP A 3 0.66 -9.61 -26.74
CA ASP A 3 -0.08 -9.10 -25.57
C ASP A 3 -1.23 -10.02 -25.13
N ALA A 4 -1.84 -10.77 -26.06
CA ALA A 4 -2.89 -11.72 -25.71
C ALA A 4 -2.36 -12.91 -24.89
N GLN A 5 -1.07 -13.23 -25.02
CA GLN A 5 -0.43 -14.31 -24.28
C GLN A 5 -0.13 -13.94 -22.81
N ILE A 6 -0.14 -12.64 -22.49
CA ILE A 6 0.15 -12.11 -21.15
C ILE A 6 -0.96 -11.19 -20.64
N ALA A 7 -2.18 -11.34 -21.18
CA ALA A 7 -3.29 -10.44 -20.89
C ALA A 7 -3.63 -10.43 -19.39
N ASP A 8 -3.63 -11.60 -18.77
CA ASP A 8 -3.91 -11.76 -17.34
C ASP A 8 -2.83 -11.09 -16.49
N GLN A 9 -1.55 -11.26 -16.83
CA GLN A 9 -0.44 -10.65 -16.11
C GLN A 9 -0.47 -9.12 -16.19
N ILE A 10 -0.96 -8.55 -17.31
CA ILE A 10 -1.17 -7.10 -17.42
C ILE A 10 -2.28 -6.63 -16.46
N VAL A 11 -3.37 -7.39 -16.31
CA VAL A 11 -4.45 -7.07 -15.36
C VAL A 11 -3.94 -7.14 -13.92
N ILE A 12 -3.21 -8.21 -13.58
CA ILE A 12 -2.60 -8.39 -12.26
C ILE A 12 -1.62 -7.25 -11.94
N MET A 13 -0.75 -6.90 -12.88
CA MET A 13 0.19 -5.79 -12.73
C MET A 13 -0.55 -4.47 -12.43
N LYS A 14 -1.65 -4.18 -13.13
CA LYS A 14 -2.48 -3.00 -12.86
C LYS A 14 -3.12 -3.07 -11.47
N PHE A 15 -3.61 -4.23 -11.06
CA PHE A 15 -4.16 -4.44 -9.72
C PHE A 15 -3.11 -4.16 -8.64
N TRP A 16 -1.90 -4.73 -8.75
CA TRP A 16 -0.81 -4.48 -7.81
C TRP A 16 -0.43 -3.00 -7.73
N ARG A 17 -0.37 -2.31 -8.88
CA ARG A 17 -0.13 -0.86 -8.93
C ARG A 17 -1.21 -0.08 -8.20
N THR A 18 -2.49 -0.38 -8.44
CA THR A 18 -3.61 0.29 -7.75
C THR A 18 -3.54 0.06 -6.26
N TYR A 19 -3.30 -1.19 -5.84
CA TYR A 19 -3.22 -1.54 -4.43
C TYR A 19 -2.06 -0.84 -3.71
N MET A 20 -0.89 -0.74 -4.36
CA MET A 20 0.24 0.07 -3.89
C MET A 20 -0.19 1.53 -3.63
N PHE A 21 -0.86 2.18 -4.59
CA PHE A 21 -1.31 3.56 -4.42
C PHE A 21 -2.33 3.71 -3.30
N VAL A 22 -3.26 2.77 -3.16
CA VAL A 22 -4.24 2.77 -2.07
C VAL A 22 -3.54 2.65 -0.72
N MET A 23 -2.58 1.74 -0.57
CA MET A 23 -1.86 1.54 0.68
C MET A 23 -1.03 2.76 1.09
N TYR A 24 -0.32 3.40 0.16
CA TYR A 24 0.38 4.65 0.44
C TYR A 24 -0.60 5.80 0.74
N GLY A 25 -1.70 5.90 -0.01
CA GLY A 25 -2.75 6.87 0.26
C GLY A 25 -3.30 6.73 1.68
N LEU A 26 -3.60 5.50 2.11
CA LEU A 26 -4.02 5.20 3.48
C LEU A 26 -2.93 5.59 4.49
N HIS A 27 -1.67 5.24 4.25
CA HIS A 27 -0.57 5.61 5.16
C HIS A 27 -0.51 7.13 5.40
N TYR A 28 -0.50 7.92 4.32
CA TYR A 28 -0.43 9.38 4.43
C TYR A 28 -1.69 10.00 5.02
N LEU A 29 -2.87 9.50 4.68
CA LEU A 29 -4.13 9.99 5.25
C LEU A 29 -4.22 9.71 6.75
N LEU A 30 -3.83 8.51 7.18
CA LEU A 30 -3.81 8.14 8.60
C LEU A 30 -2.76 8.99 9.35
N GLY A 31 -1.55 9.13 8.81
CA GLY A 31 -0.49 9.93 9.41
C GLY A 31 -0.88 11.41 9.55
N LEU A 32 -1.42 12.01 8.48
CA LEU A 32 -1.91 13.39 8.51
C LEU A 32 -3.03 13.57 9.53
N SER A 33 -4.00 12.66 9.54
CA SER A 33 -5.12 12.70 10.49
C SER A 33 -4.63 12.59 11.93
N ALA A 34 -3.64 11.73 12.20
CA ALA A 34 -3.05 11.59 13.53
C ALA A 34 -2.37 12.89 13.98
N VAL A 35 -1.62 13.55 13.10
CA VAL A 35 -0.98 14.84 13.40
C VAL A 35 -2.03 15.91 13.70
N VAL A 36 -3.05 16.05 12.86
CA VAL A 36 -4.11 17.06 13.05
C VAL A 36 -4.87 16.83 14.36
N LEU A 37 -5.25 15.57 14.64
CA LEU A 37 -5.93 15.21 15.88
C LEU A 37 -5.04 15.46 17.11
N SER A 38 -3.76 15.11 17.02
CA SER A 38 -2.80 15.35 18.11
C SER A 38 -2.67 16.84 18.43
N VAL A 39 -2.49 17.70 17.41
CA VAL A 39 -2.43 19.16 17.59
C VAL A 39 -3.75 19.70 18.14
N THR A 40 -4.89 19.20 17.67
CA THR A 40 -6.21 19.67 18.10
C THR A 40 -6.47 19.32 19.58
N VAL A 41 -6.16 18.09 19.99
CA VAL A 41 -6.30 17.63 21.38
C VAL A 41 -5.34 18.38 22.31
N ALA A 42 -4.11 18.64 21.85
CA ALA A 42 -3.09 19.32 22.65
C ALA A 42 -3.35 20.82 22.80
N SER A 43 -3.71 21.50 21.71
CA SER A 43 -3.88 22.97 21.72
C SER A 43 -5.25 23.43 22.20
N LYS A 44 -6.25 22.54 22.22
CA LYS A 44 -7.66 22.85 22.56
C LYS A 44 -8.13 24.18 21.96
N PRO A 45 -8.02 24.37 20.63
CA PRO A 45 -8.09 25.69 20.00
C PRO A 45 -9.49 26.30 19.99
N PHE A 46 -10.52 25.52 20.34
CA PHE A 46 -11.92 25.97 20.36
C PHE A 46 -12.49 25.93 21.78
N GLU A 47 -13.10 27.04 22.20
CA GLU A 47 -13.94 27.08 23.40
C GLU A 47 -15.30 26.45 23.08
N VAL A 48 -15.35 25.12 23.14
CA VAL A 48 -16.57 24.35 22.87
C VAL A 48 -17.40 24.27 24.17
N GLN A 49 -18.68 24.66 24.14
CA GLN A 49 -19.62 24.29 25.22
C GLN A 49 -19.69 22.76 25.29
N ASN A 50 -19.28 22.17 26.43
CA ASN A 50 -18.96 20.73 26.64
C ASN A 50 -17.59 20.26 26.10
N GLY A 51 -16.60 21.14 26.02
CA GLY A 51 -15.27 20.85 25.45
C GLY A 51 -14.60 19.58 26.00
N ASP A 52 -14.76 19.27 27.29
CA ASP A 52 -14.12 18.10 27.89
C ASP A 52 -14.55 16.77 27.23
N ASN A 53 -15.82 16.61 26.87
CA ASN A 53 -16.30 15.39 26.24
C ASN A 53 -15.85 15.28 24.77
N THR A 54 -15.84 16.41 24.05
CA THR A 54 -15.36 16.45 22.66
C THR A 54 -13.87 16.14 22.58
N TYR A 55 -13.04 16.75 23.43
CA TYR A 55 -11.60 16.48 23.46
C TYR A 55 -11.30 15.05 23.92
N ALA A 56 -12.09 14.48 24.85
CA ALA A 56 -11.97 13.07 25.23
C ALA A 56 -12.24 12.14 24.03
N LEU A 57 -13.32 12.40 23.26
CA LEU A 57 -13.62 11.61 22.07
C LEU A 57 -12.52 11.70 21.01
N LEU A 58 -11.98 12.91 20.77
CA LEU A 58 -10.87 13.11 19.85
C LEU A 58 -9.59 12.41 20.31
N ALA A 59 -9.32 12.37 21.62
CA ALA A 59 -8.19 11.63 22.18
C ALA A 59 -8.34 10.11 21.99
N TRP A 60 -9.55 9.56 22.17
CA TRP A 60 -9.84 8.16 21.87
C TRP A 60 -9.69 7.83 20.39
N ALA A 61 -10.18 8.71 19.51
CA ALA A 61 -10.03 8.56 18.07
C ALA A 61 -8.55 8.57 17.66
N LEU A 62 -7.75 9.49 18.21
CA LEU A 62 -6.30 9.55 17.98
C LEU A 62 -5.59 8.27 18.45
N ALA A 63 -5.95 7.76 19.64
CA ALA A 63 -5.36 6.52 20.16
C ALA A 63 -5.69 5.32 19.27
N ALA A 64 -6.95 5.19 18.84
CA ALA A 64 -7.38 4.13 17.92
C ALA A 64 -6.64 4.23 16.57
N LEU A 65 -6.54 5.44 16.01
CA LEU A 65 -5.85 5.71 14.75
C LEU A 65 -4.36 5.35 14.84
N THR A 66 -3.70 5.73 15.93
CA THR A 66 -2.30 5.39 16.19
C THR A 66 -2.10 3.88 16.29
N GLY A 67 -3.02 3.18 16.96
CA GLY A 67 -3.04 1.72 16.99
C GLY A 67 -3.17 1.11 15.59
N VAL A 68 -4.12 1.57 14.78
CA VAL A 68 -4.30 1.10 13.39
C VAL A 68 -3.02 1.28 12.57
N ILE A 69 -2.39 2.46 12.65
CA ILE A 69 -1.12 2.74 11.95
C ILE A 69 -0.03 1.75 12.39
N ALA A 70 0.10 1.52 13.71
CA ALA A 70 1.14 0.66 14.27
C ALA A 70 0.97 -0.82 13.87
N PHE A 71 -0.27 -1.33 13.81
CA PHE A 71 -0.53 -2.73 13.51
C PHE A 71 -0.63 -3.04 12.01
N VAL A 72 -1.30 -2.18 11.22
CA VAL A 72 -1.52 -2.46 9.79
C VAL A 72 -0.27 -2.17 8.98
N THR A 73 0.56 -1.20 9.39
CA THR A 73 1.76 -0.77 8.65
C THR A 73 1.53 -0.61 7.13
N PRO A 74 0.56 0.21 6.67
CA PRO A 74 0.17 0.26 5.25
C PRO A 74 1.33 0.56 4.29
N GLU A 75 2.31 1.37 4.71
CA GLU A 75 3.55 1.63 3.97
C GLU A 75 4.28 0.34 3.58
N ARG A 76 4.49 -0.57 4.54
CA ARG A 76 5.19 -1.85 4.30
C ARG A 76 4.43 -2.74 3.33
N ILE A 77 3.09 -2.71 3.39
CA ILE A 77 2.24 -3.44 2.44
C ILE A 77 2.42 -2.80 1.05
N GLY A 78 2.31 -1.46 0.95
CA GLY A 78 2.54 -0.71 -0.28
C GLY A 78 3.90 -1.00 -0.93
N ASP A 79 4.96 -1.08 -0.14
CA ASP A 79 6.33 -1.41 -0.59
C ASP A 79 6.42 -2.79 -1.25
N ARG A 80 5.72 -3.79 -0.70
CA ARG A 80 5.71 -5.15 -1.29
C ARG A 80 5.04 -5.15 -2.66
N TYR A 81 3.88 -4.50 -2.75
CA TYR A 81 3.18 -4.35 -4.03
C TYR A 81 3.98 -3.50 -5.02
N HIS A 82 4.71 -2.48 -4.57
CA HIS A 82 5.61 -1.69 -5.41
C HIS A 82 6.72 -2.56 -6.02
N LYS A 83 7.38 -3.37 -5.19
CA LYS A 83 8.44 -4.29 -5.63
C LYS A 83 7.91 -5.32 -6.63
N ALA A 84 6.79 -5.97 -6.31
CA ALA A 84 6.15 -6.95 -7.19
C ALA A 84 5.73 -6.32 -8.54
N PHE A 85 5.07 -5.16 -8.50
CA PHE A 85 4.71 -4.39 -9.69
C PHE A 85 5.92 -4.07 -10.56
N ARG A 86 7.04 -3.60 -9.96
CA ARG A 86 8.24 -3.25 -10.71
C ARG A 86 8.86 -4.47 -11.40
N MET A 87 8.93 -5.61 -10.72
CA MET A 87 9.44 -6.85 -11.28
C MET A 87 8.63 -7.28 -12.51
N LEU A 88 7.31 -7.38 -12.37
CA LEU A 88 6.44 -7.81 -13.47
C LEU A 88 6.41 -6.80 -14.62
N SER A 89 6.39 -5.50 -14.33
CA SER A 89 6.39 -4.45 -15.36
C SER A 89 7.65 -4.47 -16.22
N VAL A 90 8.82 -4.74 -15.64
CA VAL A 90 10.08 -4.84 -16.40
C VAL A 90 10.02 -6.03 -17.36
N GLU A 91 9.57 -7.19 -16.88
CA GLU A 91 9.55 -8.43 -17.67
C GLU A 91 8.49 -8.38 -18.78
N ILE A 92 7.32 -7.78 -18.52
CA ILE A 92 6.32 -7.48 -19.56
C ILE A 92 6.91 -6.54 -20.63
N THR A 93 7.66 -5.51 -20.21
CA THR A 93 8.29 -4.56 -21.15
C THR A 93 9.33 -5.26 -22.02
N ARG A 94 10.14 -6.16 -21.45
CA ARG A 94 11.09 -6.98 -22.20
C ARG A 94 10.39 -7.91 -23.17
N PHE A 95 9.36 -8.64 -22.71
CA PHE A 95 8.58 -9.54 -23.56
C PHE A 95 7.92 -8.86 -24.76
N ARG A 96 7.56 -7.58 -24.65
CA ARG A 96 7.00 -6.78 -25.74
C ARG A 96 8.04 -6.37 -26.77
N ASN A 97 9.26 -6.07 -26.32
CA ASN A 97 10.29 -5.43 -27.14
C ASN A 97 11.35 -6.40 -27.66
N ASP A 98 11.57 -7.54 -26.99
CA ASP A 98 12.54 -8.56 -27.35
C ASP A 98 11.82 -9.83 -27.84
N GLN A 99 12.05 -10.20 -29.10
CA GLN A 99 11.44 -11.37 -29.72
C GLN A 99 11.96 -12.69 -29.16
N THR A 100 13.16 -12.70 -28.59
CA THR A 100 13.78 -13.89 -27.97
C THR A 100 13.23 -14.18 -26.58
N TYR A 101 12.59 -13.18 -25.96
CA TYR A 101 11.94 -13.32 -24.67
C TYR A 101 10.65 -14.15 -24.79
N THR A 102 10.44 -15.07 -23.86
CA THR A 102 9.28 -15.98 -23.85
C THR A 102 8.28 -15.60 -22.75
N VAL A 103 7.07 -16.16 -22.86
CA VAL A 103 6.00 -16.00 -21.84
C VAL A 103 6.46 -16.51 -20.48
N ASP A 104 7.28 -17.57 -20.44
CA ASP A 104 7.78 -18.17 -19.20
C ASP A 104 8.53 -17.17 -18.31
N HIS A 105 9.28 -16.24 -18.91
CA HIS A 105 9.97 -15.19 -18.15
C HIS A 105 8.98 -14.27 -17.42
N VAL A 106 7.83 -13.99 -18.05
CA VAL A 106 6.77 -13.16 -17.46
C VAL A 106 6.06 -13.93 -16.35
N LEU A 107 5.81 -15.23 -16.53
CA LEU A 107 5.21 -16.09 -15.50
C LEU A 107 6.11 -16.24 -14.27
N GLN A 108 7.40 -16.46 -14.46
CA GLN A 108 8.38 -16.48 -13.36
C GLN A 108 8.47 -15.12 -12.64
N ALA A 109 8.26 -14.01 -13.36
CA ALA A 109 8.20 -12.68 -12.74
C ALA A 109 6.95 -12.51 -11.88
N TYR A 110 5.82 -13.03 -12.35
CA TYR A 110 4.57 -13.05 -11.61
C TYR A 110 4.71 -13.88 -10.32
N GLU A 111 5.24 -15.10 -10.40
CA GLU A 111 5.47 -15.97 -9.24
C GLU A 111 6.36 -15.30 -8.19
N ARG A 112 7.50 -14.72 -8.62
CA ARG A 112 8.37 -13.95 -7.73
C ARG A 112 7.67 -12.73 -7.11
N GLY A 113 6.78 -12.08 -7.86
CA GLY A 113 5.98 -10.96 -7.37
C GLY A 113 4.99 -11.38 -6.28
N GLU A 114 4.29 -12.49 -6.49
CA GLU A 114 3.40 -13.10 -5.49
C GLU A 114 4.18 -13.52 -4.24
N ASP A 115 5.35 -14.12 -4.39
CA ASP A 115 6.23 -14.45 -3.27
C ASP A 115 6.62 -13.20 -2.46
N VAL A 116 6.92 -12.09 -3.11
CA VAL A 116 7.26 -10.82 -2.41
C VAL A 116 6.05 -10.25 -1.66
N ILE A 117 4.84 -10.34 -2.23
CA ILE A 117 3.61 -9.88 -1.58
C ILE A 117 3.29 -10.75 -0.36
N HIS A 118 3.37 -12.07 -0.54
CA HIS A 118 2.94 -13.07 0.42
C HIS A 118 4.05 -13.58 1.34
N ALA A 119 5.28 -13.12 1.17
CA ALA A 119 6.38 -13.38 2.09
C ALA A 119 5.92 -13.08 3.51
N LYS A 120 5.54 -14.14 4.24
CA LYS A 120 5.47 -14.11 5.69
C LYS A 120 6.88 -13.81 6.13
N ARG A 121 7.03 -12.94 7.13
CA ARG A 121 8.30 -12.77 7.84
C ARG A 121 8.76 -14.18 8.26
N ALA A 122 9.67 -14.76 7.51
CA ALA A 122 10.52 -15.81 8.03
C ALA A 122 11.43 -15.09 9.02
N THR A 123 11.04 -15.18 10.30
CA THR A 123 11.85 -14.86 11.49
C THR A 123 12.49 -13.46 11.52
N GLU A 124 11.84 -12.54 12.22
CA GLU A 124 12.53 -11.62 13.13
C GLU A 124 12.08 -11.94 14.56
#